data_AF-A0AAV0B1V4-F1
#
_entry.id   AF-A0AAV0B1V4-F1
#
_cell.length_a   1.000
_cell.length_b   1.000
_cell.length_c   1.000
_cell.angle_alpha   90.00
_cell.angle_beta   90.00
_cell.angle_gamma   90.00
#
_symmetry.space_group_name_H-M   'P 1'
#
loop_
_entity.id
_entity.type
_entity.pdbx_description
1 polymer ?
#
loop_
_entity_poly.entity_id
_entity_poly.type
_entity_poly.pdbx_seq_one_letter_code
_entity_poly.pdbx_strand_id
1 'polypeptide(L)'
;MIKTDATNSTKARRDAIVSRVKKEKGIKLIFLESICTDPSIIQANVDVKVASGDPDYDGMPREKVREDFLRRIQHHESHYKTIDDKQLSYCKFVNVGYEVTINRIDNYLSSRVAFYLMNLYVTPRSIFFTRHGESQYNVEAKIGGDSCLSKRGLEYAKALPALIANSISDAPLTF
;
A
#
# COMPACT_ATOMS: atom_id res chain seq x y z
N MET A 1 15.44 -1.40 -9.07
CA MET A 1 14.77 -2.43 -8.23
C MET A 1 13.84 -3.20 -9.15
N ILE A 2 14.05 -4.51 -9.32
CA ILE A 2 13.20 -5.35 -10.18
C ILE A 2 12.14 -5.99 -9.28
N LYS A 3 10.86 -5.74 -9.55
CA LYS A 3 9.73 -6.35 -8.85
C LYS A 3 9.16 -7.47 -9.70
N THR A 4 9.07 -8.67 -9.15
CA THR A 4 8.40 -9.80 -9.79
C THR A 4 7.09 -10.08 -9.06
N ASP A 5 5.98 -9.66 -9.65
CA ASP A 5 4.65 -9.91 -9.10
C ASP A 5 4.16 -11.30 -9.52
N ALA A 6 4.29 -12.26 -8.61
CA ALA A 6 3.75 -13.61 -8.76
C ALA A 6 3.51 -14.22 -7.37
N THR A 7 2.59 -15.18 -7.26
CA THR A 7 2.22 -15.81 -5.97
C THR A 7 3.40 -16.52 -5.30
N ASN A 8 4.37 -17.05 -6.07
CA ASN A 8 5.62 -17.65 -5.58
C ASN A 8 5.44 -18.54 -4.32
N SER A 9 4.31 -19.26 -4.30
CA SER A 9 3.71 -19.85 -3.10
C SER A 9 4.36 -21.16 -2.68
N THR A 10 5.22 -21.74 -3.52
CA THR A 10 5.91 -23.01 -3.25
C THR A 10 7.40 -22.79 -3.00
N LYS A 11 7.97 -23.63 -2.13
CA LYS A 11 9.42 -23.63 -1.85
C LYS A 11 10.25 -23.84 -3.11
N ALA A 12 9.87 -24.82 -3.95
CA ALA A 12 10.56 -25.10 -5.21
C ALA A 12 10.61 -23.89 -6.15
N ARG A 13 9.53 -23.10 -6.22
CA ARG A 13 9.52 -21.87 -7.04
C ARG A 13 10.47 -20.82 -6.48
N ARG A 14 10.49 -20.62 -5.16
CA ARG A 14 11.43 -19.70 -4.49
C ARG A 14 12.88 -20.13 -4.69
N ASP A 15 13.18 -21.42 -4.57
CA ASP A 15 14.53 -21.97 -4.79
C ASP A 15 15.01 -21.75 -6.23
N ALA A 16 14.11 -21.89 -7.22
CA ALA A 16 14.40 -21.58 -8.61
C ALA A 16 14.73 -20.09 -8.82
N ILE A 17 14.00 -19.18 -8.17
CA ILE A 17 14.27 -17.74 -8.20
C ILE A 17 15.63 -17.43 -7.56
N VAL A 18 15.89 -17.97 -6.37
CA VAL A 18 17.19 -17.81 -5.68
C VAL A 18 18.32 -18.29 -6.60
N SER A 19 18.17 -19.45 -7.21
CA SER A 19 19.17 -20.04 -8.12
C SER A 19 19.39 -19.19 -9.38
N ARG A 20 18.32 -18.59 -9.91
CA ARG A 20 18.40 -17.69 -11.07
C ARG A 20 19.10 -16.38 -10.73
N VAL A 21 18.77 -15.76 -9.59
CA VAL A 21 19.33 -14.47 -9.17
C VAL A 21 20.79 -14.60 -8.75
N LYS A 22 21.18 -15.72 -8.13
CA LYS A 22 22.60 -16.01 -7.80
C LYS A 22 23.54 -15.98 -9.01
N LYS A 23 23.02 -16.18 -10.24
CA LYS A 23 23.80 -16.10 -11.48
C LYS A 23 24.06 -14.67 -11.95
N GLU A 24 23.31 -13.70 -11.43
CA GLU A 24 23.41 -12.29 -11.80
C GLU A 24 24.30 -11.53 -10.82
N LYS A 25 25.23 -10.73 -11.34
CA LYS A 25 26.12 -9.91 -10.51
C LYS A 25 25.40 -8.64 -10.06
N GLY A 26 25.59 -8.25 -8.80
CA GLY A 26 25.07 -7.00 -8.24
C GLY A 26 23.58 -6.99 -7.90
N ILE A 27 22.87 -8.11 -8.04
CA ILE A 27 21.46 -8.21 -7.66
C ILE A 27 21.33 -8.83 -6.27
N LYS A 28 20.59 -8.14 -5.40
CA LYS A 28 20.17 -8.66 -4.09
C LYS A 28 18.69 -9.04 -4.16
N LEU A 29 18.35 -10.18 -3.56
CA LEU A 29 17.00 -10.72 -3.52
C LEU A 29 16.43 -10.55 -2.12
N ILE A 30 15.20 -10.02 -2.05
CA ILE A 30 14.40 -9.98 -0.83
C ILE A 30 13.03 -10.52 -1.21
N PHE A 31 12.47 -11.40 -0.39
CA PHE A 31 11.08 -11.82 -0.53
C PHE A 31 10.16 -10.94 0.32
N LEU A 32 9.07 -10.48 -0.27
CA LEU A 32 8.00 -9.80 0.44
C LEU A 32 6.79 -10.74 0.44
N GLU A 33 6.40 -11.23 1.61
CA GLU A 33 5.27 -12.13 1.78
C GLU A 33 4.14 -11.37 2.50
N SER A 34 2.98 -11.28 1.88
CA SER A 34 1.77 -10.69 2.48
C SER A 34 0.82 -11.83 2.83
N ILE A 35 0.52 -11.99 4.10
CA ILE A 35 -0.36 -13.01 4.65
C ILE A 35 -1.61 -12.29 5.16
N CYS A 36 -2.78 -12.68 4.68
CA CYS A 36 -4.04 -12.15 5.15
C CYS A 36 -4.92 -13.33 5.56
N THR A 37 -5.19 -13.44 6.86
CA THR A 37 -6.08 -14.45 7.44
C THR A 37 -7.36 -13.83 7.99
N ASP A 38 -7.43 -12.50 8.09
CA ASP A 38 -8.62 -11.79 8.56
C ASP A 38 -9.73 -11.81 7.50
N PRO A 39 -10.89 -12.44 7.78
CA PRO A 39 -12.00 -12.52 6.83
C PRO A 39 -12.55 -11.15 6.40
N SER A 40 -12.51 -10.15 7.28
CA SER A 40 -13.02 -8.81 6.98
C SER A 40 -12.14 -8.10 5.94
N ILE A 41 -10.81 -8.26 6.06
CA ILE A 41 -9.84 -7.70 5.12
C ILE A 41 -9.91 -8.43 3.79
N ILE A 42 -10.04 -9.76 3.81
CA ILE A 42 -10.25 -10.56 2.59
C ILE A 42 -11.50 -10.09 1.87
N GLN A 43 -12.61 -9.92 2.59
CA GLN A 43 -13.87 -9.46 2.01
C GLN A 43 -13.74 -8.07 1.39
N ALA A 44 -13.15 -7.11 2.12
CA ALA A 44 -12.93 -5.76 1.60
C ALA A 44 -12.07 -5.75 0.32
N ASN A 45 -11.01 -6.58 0.27
CA ASN A 45 -10.18 -6.73 -0.91
C ASN A 45 -10.95 -7.34 -2.10
N VAL A 46 -11.82 -8.32 -1.83
CA VAL A 46 -12.70 -8.92 -2.85
C VAL A 46 -13.66 -7.87 -3.40
N ASP A 47 -14.28 -7.06 -2.54
CA ASP A 47 -15.24 -6.03 -2.96
C ASP A 47 -14.56 -4.97 -3.85
N VAL A 48 -13.35 -4.55 -3.50
CA VAL A 48 -12.54 -3.65 -4.35
C VAL A 48 -12.24 -4.31 -5.69
N LYS A 49 -11.86 -5.58 -5.71
CA LYS A 49 -11.53 -6.31 -6.95
C LYS A 49 -12.75 -6.42 -7.87
N VAL A 50 -13.91 -6.78 -7.32
CA VAL A 50 -15.20 -6.85 -8.03
C VAL A 50 -15.62 -5.48 -8.56
N ALA A 51 -15.36 -4.41 -7.81
CA ALA A 51 -15.69 -3.04 -8.22
C ALA A 51 -14.69 -2.44 -9.23
N SER A 52 -13.45 -2.94 -9.27
CA SER A 52 -12.35 -2.34 -10.03
C SER A 52 -12.40 -2.56 -11.55
N GLY A 53 -13.38 -3.31 -12.06
CA GLY A 53 -13.51 -3.57 -13.50
C GLY A 53 -12.32 -4.35 -14.07
N ASP A 54 -11.84 -5.35 -13.32
CA ASP A 54 -10.73 -6.20 -13.73
C ASP A 54 -11.06 -6.87 -15.09
N PRO A 55 -10.17 -6.75 -16.11
CA PRO A 55 -10.39 -7.35 -17.43
C PRO A 55 -10.67 -8.86 -17.39
N ASP A 56 -10.15 -9.57 -16.39
CA ASP A 56 -10.40 -11.01 -16.21
C ASP A 56 -11.88 -11.33 -15.91
N TYR A 57 -12.66 -10.33 -15.51
CA TYR A 57 -14.04 -10.46 -15.05
C TYR A 57 -15.04 -9.61 -15.85
N ASP A 58 -14.64 -9.11 -17.02
CA ASP A 58 -15.49 -8.26 -17.85
C ASP A 58 -16.77 -9.00 -18.29
N GLY A 59 -17.92 -8.33 -18.16
CA GLY A 59 -19.23 -8.90 -18.46
C GLY A 59 -19.76 -9.96 -17.48
N MET A 60 -19.03 -10.33 -16.42
CA MET A 60 -19.53 -11.28 -15.41
C MET A 60 -20.40 -10.62 -14.33
N PRO A 61 -21.50 -11.26 -13.88
CA PRO A 61 -22.25 -10.80 -12.71
C PRO A 61 -21.37 -10.77 -11.46
N ARG A 62 -21.50 -9.72 -10.65
CA ARG A 62 -20.70 -9.51 -9.43
C ARG A 62 -20.66 -10.73 -8.49
N GLU A 63 -21.79 -11.41 -8.31
CA GLU A 63 -21.86 -12.62 -7.48
C GLU A 63 -20.97 -13.75 -8.01
N LYS A 64 -20.94 -13.96 -9.33
CA LYS A 64 -20.08 -14.99 -9.95
C LYS A 64 -18.60 -14.64 -9.86
N VAL A 65 -18.25 -13.35 -9.97
CA VAL A 65 -16.88 -12.87 -9.76
C VAL A 65 -16.42 -13.18 -8.34
N ARG A 66 -17.28 -12.90 -7.35
CA ARG A 66 -17.00 -13.19 -5.94
C ARG A 66 -16.78 -14.68 -5.69
N GLU A 67 -17.68 -15.54 -6.19
CA GLU A 67 -17.55 -17.00 -6.05
C GLU A 67 -16.27 -17.55 -6.70
N ASP A 68 -15.94 -17.11 -7.91
CA ASP A 68 -14.70 -17.53 -8.59
C ASP A 68 -13.46 -17.08 -7.81
N PHE A 69 -13.45 -15.84 -7.32
CA PHE A 69 -12.32 -15.30 -6.57
C PHE A 69 -12.09 -16.06 -5.25
N LEU A 70 -13.17 -16.35 -4.49
CA LEU A 70 -13.08 -17.15 -3.27
C LEU A 70 -12.57 -18.57 -3.56
N ARG A 71 -13.03 -19.19 -4.65
CA ARG A 71 -12.55 -20.51 -5.07
C ARG A 71 -11.06 -20.48 -5.42
N ARG A 72 -10.60 -19.43 -6.11
CA ARG A 72 -9.17 -19.23 -6.40
C ARG A 72 -8.36 -19.09 -5.11
N ILE A 73 -8.83 -18.34 -4.12
CA ILE A 73 -8.16 -18.22 -2.82
C ILE A 73 -8.00 -19.60 -2.18
N GLN A 74 -9.09 -20.37 -2.05
CA GLN A 74 -9.05 -21.72 -1.45
C GLN A 74 -8.09 -22.66 -2.19
N HIS A 75 -8.08 -22.63 -3.53
CA HIS A 75 -7.14 -23.42 -4.32
C HIS A 75 -5.68 -23.04 -4.03
N HIS A 76 -5.39 -21.75 -3.87
CA HIS A 76 -4.04 -21.29 -3.55
C HIS A 76 -3.63 -21.65 -2.12
N GLU A 77 -4.55 -21.55 -1.15
CA GLU A 77 -4.31 -21.92 0.24
C GLU A 77 -3.87 -23.38 0.39
N SER A 78 -4.50 -24.31 -0.33
CA SER A 78 -4.16 -25.74 -0.24
C SER A 78 -2.72 -26.08 -0.65
N HIS A 79 -2.07 -25.23 -1.44
CA HIS A 79 -0.70 -25.43 -1.92
C HIS A 79 0.30 -24.42 -1.34
N TYR A 80 -0.17 -23.44 -0.57
CA TYR A 80 0.64 -22.35 -0.06
C TYR A 80 1.58 -22.84 1.05
N LYS A 81 2.87 -22.50 0.91
CA LYS A 81 3.89 -22.74 1.94
C LYS A 81 4.57 -21.43 2.27
N THR A 82 4.31 -20.91 3.47
CA THR A 82 4.97 -19.70 3.99
C THR A 82 6.50 -19.84 3.99
N ILE A 83 7.21 -18.71 3.92
CA ILE A 83 8.68 -18.69 3.94
C ILE A 83 9.22 -19.01 5.33
N ASP A 84 9.79 -20.19 5.56
CA ASP A 84 10.38 -20.58 6.85
C ASP A 84 11.91 -20.60 6.86
N ASP A 85 12.54 -20.43 5.69
CA ASP A 85 13.98 -20.56 5.54
C ASP A 85 14.75 -19.36 6.13
N LYS A 86 15.41 -19.62 7.27
CA LYS A 86 16.26 -18.64 7.98
C LYS A 86 17.44 -18.14 7.13
N GLN A 87 17.80 -18.79 6.04
CA GLN A 87 18.87 -18.35 5.14
C GLN A 87 18.44 -17.28 4.14
N LEU A 88 17.13 -17.07 3.94
CA LEU A 88 16.60 -16.11 2.97
C LEU A 88 16.39 -14.72 3.59
N SER A 89 16.65 -13.67 2.83
CA SER A 89 16.24 -12.32 3.19
C SER A 89 14.76 -12.13 2.86
N TYR A 90 13.92 -11.86 3.87
CA TYR A 90 12.50 -11.67 3.66
C TYR A 90 11.85 -10.73 4.67
N CYS A 91 10.69 -10.17 4.30
CA CYS A 91 9.76 -9.49 5.18
C CYS A 91 8.38 -10.13 5.01
N LYS A 92 7.76 -10.54 6.11
CA LYS A 92 6.38 -11.03 6.15
C LYS A 92 5.49 -9.98 6.80
N PHE A 93 4.35 -9.72 6.20
CA PHE A 93 3.33 -8.84 6.72
C PHE A 93 2.06 -9.67 6.93
N VAL A 94 1.62 -9.82 8.17
CA VAL A 94 0.41 -10.54 8.52
C VAL A 94 -0.70 -9.53 8.79
N ASN A 95 -1.88 -9.75 8.20
CA ASN A 95 -3.08 -8.93 8.35
C ASN A 95 -2.78 -7.43 8.20
N VAL A 96 -2.18 -7.06 7.07
CA VAL A 96 -1.84 -5.67 6.73
C VAL A 96 -0.91 -5.03 7.78
N GLY A 97 0.12 -5.77 8.19
CA GLY A 97 1.15 -5.25 9.07
C GLY A 97 0.78 -5.25 10.56
N TYR A 98 -0.31 -5.92 10.96
CA TYR A 98 -0.58 -6.24 12.37
C TYR A 98 0.60 -6.96 13.02
N GLU A 99 1.19 -7.90 12.30
CA GLU A 99 2.46 -8.53 12.67
C GLU A 99 3.41 -8.44 11.49
N VAL A 100 4.67 -8.08 11.77
CA VAL A 100 5.74 -8.02 10.78
C VAL A 100 6.92 -8.85 11.23
N THR A 101 7.32 -9.82 10.42
CA THR A 101 8.53 -10.63 10.63
C THR A 101 9.59 -10.24 9.61
N ILE A 102 10.78 -9.85 10.09
CA ILE A 102 11.91 -9.48 9.25
C ILE A 102 13.05 -10.48 9.46
N ASN A 103 13.59 -11.03 8.37
CA ASN A 103 14.73 -11.94 8.43
C ASN A 103 15.84 -11.52 7.47
N ARG A 104 17.09 -11.51 7.98
CA ARG A 104 18.34 -11.29 7.21
C ARG A 104 18.30 -10.09 6.27
N ILE A 105 17.78 -8.97 6.74
CA ILE A 105 17.89 -7.67 6.07
C ILE A 105 19.22 -7.02 6.49
N ASP A 106 20.23 -7.13 5.63
CA ASP A 106 21.63 -6.82 5.95
C ASP A 106 22.19 -5.57 5.25
N ASN A 107 21.34 -4.83 4.52
CA ASN A 107 21.77 -3.67 3.74
C ASN A 107 20.76 -2.53 3.82
N TYR A 108 21.27 -1.32 3.55
CA TYR A 108 20.52 -0.08 3.68
C TYR A 108 19.25 -0.04 2.82
N LEU A 109 19.33 -0.44 1.54
CA LEU A 109 18.16 -0.37 0.66
C LEU A 109 17.04 -1.29 1.15
N SER A 110 17.40 -2.50 1.55
CA SER A 110 16.45 -3.50 2.06
C SER A 110 15.80 -3.04 3.38
N SER A 111 16.56 -2.39 4.26
CA SER A 111 16.02 -1.86 5.52
C SER A 111 15.08 -0.68 5.28
N ARG A 112 15.37 0.20 4.31
CA ARG A 112 14.46 1.29 3.91
C ARG A 112 13.17 0.76 3.31
N VAL A 113 13.22 -0.31 2.50
CA VAL A 113 12.02 -0.97 1.96
C VAL A 113 11.18 -1.56 3.11
N ALA A 114 11.78 -2.32 4.01
CA ALA A 114 11.07 -2.88 5.16
C ALA A 114 10.44 -1.77 6.03
N PHE A 115 11.21 -0.72 6.34
CA PHE A 115 10.73 0.44 7.09
C PHE A 115 9.53 1.12 6.41
N TYR A 116 9.61 1.36 5.11
CA TYR A 116 8.50 1.97 4.38
C TYR A 116 7.24 1.11 4.44
N LEU A 117 7.36 -0.19 4.20
CA LEU A 117 6.23 -1.12 4.21
C LEU A 117 5.57 -1.25 5.59
N MET A 118 6.36 -1.20 6.67
CA MET A 118 5.83 -1.19 8.04
C MET A 118 4.96 0.04 8.36
N ASN A 119 5.17 1.15 7.65
CA ASN A 119 4.43 2.39 7.87
C ASN A 119 3.32 2.60 6.82
N LEU A 120 3.09 1.63 5.94
CA LEU A 120 1.99 1.70 4.98
C LEU A 120 0.67 1.36 5.64
N TYR A 121 -0.33 2.15 5.30
CA TYR A 121 -1.71 1.90 5.67
C TYR A 121 -2.53 1.62 4.43
N VAL A 122 -3.23 0.48 4.40
CA VAL A 122 -4.07 0.11 3.24
C VAL A 122 -5.53 0.49 3.42
N THR A 123 -5.93 0.94 4.61
CA THR A 123 -7.30 1.42 4.81
C THR A 123 -7.52 2.67 3.97
N PRO A 124 -8.68 2.82 3.29
CA PRO A 124 -9.00 4.06 2.58
C PRO A 124 -8.96 5.25 3.53
N ARG A 125 -8.26 6.33 3.13
CA ARG A 125 -8.18 7.58 3.90
C ARG A 125 -8.17 8.77 2.95
N SER A 126 -8.78 9.86 3.39
CA SER A 126 -8.70 11.15 2.69
C SER A 126 -7.51 11.94 3.24
N ILE A 127 -6.55 12.26 2.38
CA ILE A 127 -5.42 13.15 2.72
C ILE A 127 -5.65 14.46 1.98
N PHE A 128 -5.87 15.54 2.72
CA PHE A 128 -6.11 16.87 2.16
C PHE A 128 -4.81 17.66 2.14
N PHE A 129 -4.41 18.11 0.94
CA PHE A 129 -3.29 19.03 0.77
C PHE A 129 -3.82 20.40 0.38
N THR A 130 -3.32 21.44 1.05
CA THR A 130 -3.57 22.81 0.62
C THR A 130 -2.35 23.68 0.86
N ARG A 131 -2.24 24.75 0.09
CA ARG A 131 -1.30 25.84 0.36
C ARG A 131 -1.82 26.70 1.51
N HIS A 132 -0.93 27.53 2.04
CA HIS A 132 -1.35 28.68 2.83
C HIS A 132 -2.29 29.58 1.99
N GLY A 133 -3.14 30.37 2.67
CA GLY A 133 -3.94 31.41 2.00
C GLY A 133 -3.03 32.42 1.28
N GLU A 134 -3.57 33.11 0.27
CA GLU A 134 -2.83 34.13 -0.49
C GLU A 134 -2.10 35.11 0.45
N SER A 135 -0.79 35.30 0.26
CA SER A 135 0.03 36.22 1.05
C SER A 135 0.24 37.55 0.32
N GLN A 136 0.70 38.59 1.04
CA GLN A 136 1.08 39.86 0.42
C GLN A 136 2.15 39.66 -0.66
N TYR A 137 3.12 38.77 -0.42
CA TYR A 137 4.13 38.46 -1.43
C TYR A 137 3.58 37.71 -2.63
N ASN A 138 2.48 36.95 -2.50
CA ASN A 138 1.81 36.40 -3.68
C ASN A 138 1.19 37.49 -4.54
N VAL A 139 0.57 38.51 -3.91
CA VAL A 139 0.01 39.68 -4.62
C VAL A 139 1.11 40.47 -5.33
N GLU A 140 2.27 40.60 -4.72
CA GLU A 140 3.44 41.30 -5.27
C GLU A 140 4.32 40.42 -6.18
N ALA A 141 3.95 39.16 -6.44
CA ALA A 141 4.73 38.19 -7.20
C ALA A 141 6.18 37.96 -6.69
N LYS A 142 6.38 38.01 -5.37
CA LYS A 142 7.65 37.72 -4.70
C LYS A 142 7.72 36.25 -4.25
N ILE A 143 8.92 35.69 -4.27
CA ILE A 143 9.21 34.31 -3.85
C ILE A 143 9.84 34.28 -2.44
N GLY A 144 9.56 33.21 -1.68
CA GLY A 144 10.09 33.03 -0.32
C GLY A 144 9.55 34.06 0.69
N GLY A 145 10.32 34.28 1.77
CA GLY A 145 9.98 35.23 2.84
C GLY A 145 8.89 34.74 3.79
N ASP A 146 8.48 35.64 4.70
CA ASP A 146 7.49 35.40 5.76
C ASP A 146 6.47 36.55 5.85
N SER A 147 5.82 36.84 4.73
CA SER A 147 4.83 37.93 4.65
C SER A 147 3.48 37.51 5.21
N CYS A 148 2.74 38.45 5.80
CA CYS A 148 1.36 38.20 6.26
C CYS A 148 0.40 37.80 5.11
N LEU A 149 -0.74 37.23 5.51
CA LEU A 149 -1.84 36.93 4.59
C LEU A 149 -2.41 38.21 3.95
N SER A 150 -2.84 38.10 2.71
CA SER A 150 -3.70 39.09 2.07
C SER A 150 -5.11 39.04 2.66
N LYS A 151 -5.95 40.02 2.31
CA LYS A 151 -7.37 40.00 2.68
C LYS A 151 -8.07 38.71 2.20
N ARG A 152 -7.78 38.27 0.97
CA ARG A 152 -8.31 37.02 0.41
C ARG A 152 -7.71 35.79 1.09
N GLY A 153 -6.44 35.84 1.48
CA GLY A 153 -5.80 34.78 2.27
C GLY A 153 -6.45 34.57 3.64
N LEU A 154 -6.88 35.66 4.30
CA LEU A 154 -7.64 35.59 5.54
C LEU A 154 -9.05 35.02 5.34
N GLU A 155 -9.73 35.37 4.24
CA GLU A 155 -11.02 34.78 3.88
C GLU A 155 -10.90 33.28 3.63
N TYR A 156 -9.86 32.86 2.90
CA TYR A 156 -9.52 31.45 2.70
C TYR A 156 -9.29 30.71 4.03
N ALA A 157 -8.49 31.28 4.93
CA ALA A 157 -8.19 30.67 6.23
C ALA A 157 -9.46 30.49 7.09
N LYS A 158 -10.42 31.43 7.00
CA LYS A 158 -11.72 31.32 7.67
C LYS A 158 -12.63 30.26 7.05
N ALA A 159 -12.58 30.08 5.73
CA ALA A 159 -13.41 29.13 5.00
C ALA A 159 -12.90 27.68 5.09
N LEU A 160 -11.58 27.49 5.26
CA LEU A 160 -10.93 26.19 5.22
C LEU A 160 -11.52 25.14 6.19
N PRO A 161 -11.81 25.46 7.47
CA PRO A 161 -12.42 24.49 8.38
C PRO A 161 -13.77 23.96 7.89
N ALA A 162 -14.63 24.85 7.38
CA ALA A 162 -15.94 24.47 6.85
C ALA A 162 -15.80 23.64 5.56
N LEU A 163 -14.83 23.98 4.70
CA LEU A 163 -14.56 23.23 3.48
C LEU A 163 -14.09 21.80 3.79
N ILE A 164 -13.19 21.65 4.77
CA ILE A 164 -12.72 20.33 5.23
C ILE A 164 -13.89 19.54 5.82
N ALA A 165 -14.69 20.15 6.71
CA ALA A 165 -15.84 19.50 7.32
C ALA A 165 -16.87 19.02 6.26
N ASN A 166 -17.17 19.84 5.27
CA ASN A 166 -18.09 19.46 4.17
C ASN A 166 -17.52 18.38 3.24
N SER A 167 -16.20 18.24 3.17
CA SER A 167 -15.52 17.27 2.31
C SER A 167 -15.35 15.90 2.98
N ILE A 168 -15.58 15.81 4.29
CA ILE A 168 -15.49 14.58 5.07
C ILE A 168 -16.93 14.09 5.30
N SER A 169 -17.24 12.88 4.83
CA SER A 169 -18.40 12.10 5.35
C SER A 169 -18.21 11.89 6.85
N ASP A 170 -19.26 11.63 7.65
CA ASP A 170 -19.33 11.56 9.16
C ASP A 170 -18.20 10.78 9.91
N ALA A 171 -17.18 10.28 9.23
CA ALA A 171 -15.97 9.73 9.78
C ALA A 171 -15.21 10.73 10.68
N PRO A 172 -14.77 10.28 11.87
CA PRO A 172 -14.04 11.12 12.82
C PRO A 172 -12.66 11.51 12.28
N LEU A 173 -12.31 12.79 12.45
CA LEU A 173 -10.96 13.30 12.21
C LEU A 173 -9.97 12.66 13.19
N THR A 174 -8.89 12.09 12.67
CA THR A 174 -7.74 11.68 13.47
C THR A 174 -6.74 12.85 13.51
N PHE A 175 -6.40 13.30 14.72
CA PHE A 175 -5.41 14.36 14.97
C PHE A 175 -4.06 13.75 15.35
#